data_AF-N8XK06-F1
#
_entry.id   AF-N8XK06-F1
#
_cell.length_a   1.000
_cell.length_b   1.000
_cell.length_c   1.000
_cell.angle_alpha   90.00
_cell.angle_beta   90.00
_cell.angle_gamma   90.00
#
_symmetry.space_group_name_H-M   'P 1'
#
loop_
_entity.id
_entity.type
_entity.pdbx_description
1 polymer ?
#
loop_
_entity_poly.entity_id
_entity_poly.type
_entity_poly.pdbx_seq_one_letter_code
_entity_poly.pdbx_strand_id
1 'polypeptide(L)'
;MNQEIVMKEEKAAHPSVIRLLEASGVSQEETAKAIDESPQTITNWKKRGVSKAGALKAAAQFGVSANWILKGEPNKNEMNATKVLEWDSETPVDNDEVEVPFYKEVLVACGSGSLVEMIGNETRKLRLSKATLRQYGVEAANAYALTAFGNSMQPVINDRATVFVDIGRTSIIDGKIYAISHGGLFKFKYLYRLPKGGVRIVSANKDEYPEELLTAEEIMEQDFCVVAYAFNVQNPLP
;
A
#
# COMPACT_ATOMS: atom_id res chain seq x y z
N MET A 1 -23.48 -31.37 -72.50
CA MET A 1 -22.12 -30.81 -72.40
C MET A 1 -22.27 -29.33 -72.10
N ASN A 2 -22.12 -28.94 -70.84
CA ASN A 2 -21.79 -27.57 -70.44
C ASN A 2 -21.27 -27.63 -68.99
N GLN A 3 -20.17 -26.92 -68.79
CA GLN A 3 -19.16 -27.14 -67.75
C GLN A 3 -19.66 -26.74 -66.35
N GLU A 4 -19.39 -27.60 -65.36
CA GLU A 4 -19.40 -27.21 -63.94
C GLU A 4 -18.31 -26.18 -63.69
N ILE A 5 -18.72 -24.97 -63.32
CA ILE A 5 -17.84 -23.95 -62.75
C ILE A 5 -17.58 -24.37 -61.30
N VAL A 6 -16.42 -24.98 -61.07
CA VAL A 6 -15.92 -25.23 -59.71
C VAL A 6 -15.64 -23.89 -59.05
N MET A 7 -16.55 -23.45 -58.17
CA MET A 7 -16.29 -22.33 -57.27
C MET A 7 -15.20 -22.75 -56.28
N LYS A 8 -14.01 -22.14 -56.39
CA LYS A 8 -12.94 -22.24 -55.39
C LYS A 8 -13.45 -21.68 -54.08
N GLU A 9 -13.49 -22.50 -53.03
CA GLU A 9 -13.64 -22.03 -51.66
C GLU A 9 -12.55 -21.00 -51.33
N GLU A 10 -12.96 -19.78 -51.01
CA GLU A 10 -12.09 -18.72 -50.53
C GLU A 10 -11.64 -19.07 -49.10
N LYS A 11 -10.40 -19.57 -48.95
CA LYS A 11 -9.85 -19.89 -47.63
C LYS A 11 -9.86 -18.65 -46.75
N ALA A 12 -10.59 -18.70 -45.65
CA ALA A 12 -10.62 -17.66 -44.62
C ALA A 12 -9.19 -17.28 -44.21
N ALA A 13 -8.90 -15.97 -44.16
CA ALA A 13 -7.60 -15.46 -43.78
C ALA A 13 -7.26 -15.86 -42.33
N HIS A 14 -5.97 -16.06 -42.05
CA HIS A 14 -5.50 -16.46 -40.73
C HIS A 14 -5.94 -15.43 -39.65
N PRO A 15 -6.49 -15.86 -38.49
CA PRO A 15 -7.04 -14.95 -37.48
C PRO A 15 -6.08 -13.86 -36.98
N SER A 16 -4.77 -14.15 -36.96
CA SER A 16 -3.77 -13.14 -36.57
C SER A 16 -3.63 -11.99 -37.57
N VAL A 17 -3.87 -12.22 -38.87
CA VAL A 17 -3.84 -11.16 -39.87
C VAL A 17 -5.12 -10.32 -39.81
N ILE A 18 -6.25 -10.96 -39.50
CA ILE A 18 -7.51 -10.26 -39.27
C ILE A 18 -7.31 -9.27 -38.11
N ARG A 19 -6.78 -9.73 -36.97
CA ARG A 19 -6.46 -8.86 -35.82
C ARG A 19 -5.43 -7.78 -36.15
N LEU A 20 -4.44 -8.07 -36.98
CA LEU A 20 -3.48 -7.07 -37.43
C LEU A 20 -4.15 -5.93 -38.22
N LEU A 21 -5.05 -6.26 -39.15
CA LEU A 21 -5.78 -5.28 -39.96
C LEU A 21 -6.85 -4.53 -39.14
N GLU A 22 -7.48 -5.20 -38.17
CA GLU A 22 -8.37 -4.55 -37.22
C GLU A 22 -7.61 -3.52 -36.36
N ALA A 23 -6.41 -3.85 -35.90
CA ALA A 23 -5.58 -2.93 -35.12
C ALA A 23 -5.04 -1.75 -35.94
N SER A 24 -4.76 -1.95 -37.23
CA SER A 24 -4.29 -0.86 -38.09
C SER A 24 -5.42 0.07 -38.52
N GLY A 25 -6.65 -0.43 -38.65
CA GLY A 25 -7.83 0.33 -39.08
C GLY A 25 -7.75 0.85 -40.53
N VAL A 26 -6.75 0.42 -41.29
CA VAL A 26 -6.43 0.92 -42.65
C VAL A 26 -6.26 -0.24 -43.63
N SER A 27 -6.06 0.08 -44.92
CA SER A 27 -5.88 -0.94 -45.96
C SER A 27 -4.67 -1.84 -45.71
N GLN A 28 -4.62 -2.99 -46.38
CA GLN A 28 -3.49 -3.93 -46.26
C GLN A 28 -2.17 -3.27 -46.70
N GLU A 29 -2.20 -2.50 -47.78
CA GLU A 29 -1.05 -1.80 -48.34
C GLU A 29 -0.53 -0.74 -47.38
N GLU A 30 -1.43 0.02 -46.75
CA GLU A 30 -1.08 1.02 -45.74
C GLU A 30 -0.58 0.37 -44.45
N THR A 31 -1.18 -0.76 -44.05
CA THR A 31 -0.73 -1.54 -42.88
C THR A 31 0.70 -2.04 -43.07
N ALA A 32 1.01 -2.60 -44.25
CA ALA A 32 2.34 -3.07 -44.60
C ALA A 32 3.37 -1.94 -44.51
N LYS A 33 3.02 -0.78 -45.07
CA LYS A 33 3.88 0.41 -45.03
C LYS A 33 4.08 0.94 -43.61
N ALA A 34 3.03 0.93 -42.78
CA ALA A 34 3.08 1.43 -41.42
C ALA A 34 3.98 0.59 -40.50
N ILE A 35 4.11 -0.71 -40.75
CA ILE A 35 4.96 -1.62 -39.96
C ILE A 35 6.29 -1.97 -40.64
N ASP A 36 6.67 -1.23 -41.68
CA ASP A 36 7.89 -1.46 -42.46
C ASP A 36 8.01 -2.93 -42.97
N GLU A 37 6.96 -3.37 -43.67
CA GLU A 37 6.84 -4.67 -44.32
C GLU A 37 6.32 -4.53 -45.75
N SER A 38 6.51 -5.56 -46.57
CA SER A 38 5.96 -5.57 -47.94
C SER A 38 4.48 -5.98 -47.94
N PRO A 39 3.63 -5.47 -48.86
CA PRO A 39 2.25 -5.95 -49.01
C PRO A 39 2.17 -7.47 -49.28
N GLN A 40 3.19 -8.01 -49.95
CA GLN A 40 3.34 -9.45 -50.20
C GLN A 40 3.57 -10.24 -48.90
N THR A 41 4.28 -9.66 -47.92
CA THR A 41 4.46 -10.25 -46.58
C THR A 41 3.11 -10.45 -45.90
N ILE A 42 2.23 -9.45 -45.91
CA ILE A 42 0.89 -9.56 -45.31
C ILE A 42 0.04 -10.58 -46.09
N THR A 43 0.11 -10.61 -47.42
CA THR A 43 -0.56 -11.64 -48.24
C THR A 43 -0.11 -13.05 -47.86
N ASN A 44 1.19 -13.25 -47.58
CA ASN A 44 1.71 -14.54 -47.13
C ASN A 44 1.21 -14.91 -45.72
N TRP A 45 1.11 -13.91 -44.83
CA TRP A 45 0.56 -14.12 -43.49
C TRP A 45 -0.92 -14.48 -43.51
N LYS A 46 -1.71 -14.08 -44.52
CA LYS A 46 -3.11 -14.52 -44.64
C LYS A 46 -3.23 -16.05 -44.66
N LYS A 47 -2.19 -16.77 -45.11
CA LYS A 47 -2.15 -18.24 -45.11
C LYS A 47 -1.44 -18.83 -43.89
N ARG A 48 -0.35 -18.22 -43.43
CA ARG A 48 0.58 -18.81 -42.45
C ARG A 48 0.52 -18.19 -41.05
N GLY A 49 -0.22 -17.10 -40.88
CA GLY A 49 -0.22 -16.28 -39.68
C GLY A 49 0.90 -15.24 -39.65
N VAL A 50 0.72 -14.23 -38.80
CA VAL A 50 1.65 -13.12 -38.60
C VAL A 50 2.90 -13.64 -37.87
N SER A 51 4.07 -13.21 -38.30
CA SER A 51 5.33 -13.59 -37.62
C SER A 51 5.47 -12.89 -36.27
N LYS A 52 6.27 -13.44 -35.37
CA LYS A 52 6.57 -12.78 -34.07
C LYS A 52 7.18 -11.39 -34.26
N ALA A 53 8.11 -11.25 -35.21
CA ALA A 53 8.72 -9.98 -35.53
C ALA A 53 7.68 -8.97 -36.08
N GLY A 54 6.81 -9.40 -36.99
CA GLY A 54 5.74 -8.56 -37.53
C GLY A 54 4.74 -8.12 -36.47
N ALA A 55 4.37 -9.03 -35.55
CA ALA A 55 3.50 -8.70 -34.43
C ALA A 55 4.13 -7.70 -33.46
N LEU A 56 5.45 -7.74 -33.25
CA LEU A 56 6.16 -6.74 -32.43
C LEU A 56 6.21 -5.36 -33.10
N LYS A 57 6.47 -5.31 -34.41
CA LYS A 57 6.43 -4.05 -35.17
C LYS A 57 5.02 -3.44 -35.13
N ALA A 58 3.99 -4.25 -35.36
CA ALA A 58 2.60 -3.83 -35.28
C ALA A 58 2.19 -3.39 -33.87
N ALA A 59 2.66 -4.09 -32.82
CA ALA A 59 2.43 -3.70 -31.45
C ALA A 59 3.00 -2.32 -31.12
N ALA A 60 4.24 -2.06 -31.55
CA ALA A 60 4.89 -0.76 -31.37
C ALA A 60 4.18 0.36 -32.16
N GLN A 61 3.73 0.06 -33.38
CA GLN A 61 3.12 1.06 -34.27
C GLN A 61 1.68 1.40 -33.89
N PHE A 62 0.88 0.41 -33.49
CA PHE A 62 -0.57 0.57 -33.28
C PHE A 62 -0.97 0.56 -31.80
N GLY A 63 -0.02 0.42 -30.87
CA GLY A 63 -0.29 0.44 -29.43
C GLY A 63 -1.06 -0.79 -28.92
N VAL A 64 -1.00 -1.91 -29.64
CA VAL A 64 -1.67 -3.18 -29.28
C VAL A 64 -0.67 -4.21 -28.76
N SER A 65 -1.15 -5.28 -28.12
CA SER A 65 -0.26 -6.37 -27.68
C SER A 65 0.13 -7.30 -28.83
N ALA A 66 1.42 -7.63 -28.95
CA ALA A 66 1.88 -8.65 -29.88
C ALA A 66 1.25 -10.03 -29.61
N ASN A 67 0.97 -10.35 -28.35
CA ASN A 67 0.26 -11.59 -27.99
C ASN A 67 -1.20 -11.57 -28.42
N TRP A 68 -1.85 -10.42 -28.36
CA TRP A 68 -3.20 -10.25 -28.89
C TRP A 68 -3.21 -10.46 -30.41
N ILE A 69 -2.27 -9.85 -31.16
CA ILE A 69 -2.16 -10.09 -32.61
C ILE A 69 -1.96 -11.59 -32.89
N LEU A 70 -1.00 -12.24 -32.25
CA LEU A 70 -0.63 -13.63 -32.55
C LEU A 70 -1.69 -14.65 -32.11
N LYS A 71 -2.24 -14.50 -30.90
CA LYS A 71 -3.06 -15.53 -30.23
C LYS A 71 -4.48 -15.09 -29.90
N GLY A 72 -4.79 -13.79 -29.98
CA GLY A 72 -6.09 -13.25 -29.55
C GLY A 72 -6.21 -13.12 -28.03
N GLU A 73 -5.11 -13.28 -27.29
CA GLU A 73 -5.12 -13.15 -25.83
C GLU A 73 -5.05 -11.67 -25.45
N PRO A 74 -5.95 -11.17 -24.58
CA PRO A 74 -5.91 -9.78 -24.13
C PRO A 74 -4.58 -9.47 -23.43
N ASN A 75 -4.17 -8.19 -23.50
CA ASN A 75 -2.93 -7.73 -22.91
C ASN A 75 -2.99 -7.89 -21.38
N LYS A 76 -2.40 -8.96 -20.82
CA LYS A 76 -2.27 -9.11 -19.36
C LYS A 76 -1.35 -8.08 -18.72
N ASN A 77 -0.70 -7.23 -19.53
CA ASN A 77 0.25 -6.20 -19.10
C ASN A 77 -0.28 -4.77 -19.29
N GLU A 78 -1.60 -4.55 -19.22
CA GLU A 78 -2.04 -3.26 -18.69
C GLU A 78 -1.75 -3.25 -17.19
N MET A 79 -0.52 -2.89 -16.83
CA MET A 79 -0.31 -2.21 -15.56
C MET A 79 -0.99 -0.84 -15.68
N ASN A 80 -2.32 -0.84 -15.70
CA ASN A 80 -3.05 0.32 -15.23
C ASN A 80 -2.68 0.39 -13.76
N ALA A 81 -1.62 1.13 -13.46
CA ALA A 81 -1.41 1.62 -12.11
C ALA A 81 -2.71 2.34 -11.78
N THR A 82 -3.57 1.70 -10.99
CA THR A 82 -4.80 2.31 -10.51
C THR A 82 -4.38 3.63 -9.91
N LYS A 83 -4.84 4.74 -10.50
CA LYS A 83 -4.50 6.07 -9.98
C LYS A 83 -4.98 6.13 -8.54
N VAL A 84 -4.25 6.87 -7.71
CA VAL A 84 -4.71 7.18 -6.35
C VAL A 84 -6.10 7.78 -6.47
N LEU A 85 -7.08 7.14 -5.84
CA LEU A 85 -8.42 7.70 -5.71
C LEU A 85 -8.37 8.69 -4.55
N GLU A 86 -8.75 9.93 -4.84
CA GLU A 86 -8.88 10.97 -3.83
C GLU A 86 -10.08 10.66 -2.93
N TRP A 87 -9.95 11.02 -1.65
CA TRP A 87 -11.01 10.88 -0.67
C TRP A 87 -10.95 12.06 0.30
N ASP A 88 -12.11 12.38 0.87
CA ASP A 88 -12.31 13.40 1.90
C ASP A 88 -13.20 12.85 3.01
N SER A 89 -13.59 13.71 3.94
CA SER A 89 -14.44 13.34 5.08
C SER A 89 -15.87 12.92 4.70
N GLU A 90 -16.33 13.23 3.49
CA GLU A 90 -17.66 12.87 2.99
C GLU A 90 -17.62 11.60 2.12
N THR A 91 -16.42 11.21 1.66
CA THR A 91 -16.20 10.01 0.85
C THR A 91 -16.49 8.76 1.69
N PRO A 92 -17.39 7.87 1.24
CA PRO A 92 -17.67 6.62 1.96
C PRO A 92 -16.41 5.79 2.19
N VAL A 93 -16.38 5.09 3.33
CA VAL A 93 -15.30 4.16 3.67
C VAL A 93 -15.57 2.84 2.95
N ASP A 94 -14.57 2.33 2.24
CA ASP A 94 -14.69 1.06 1.55
C ASP A 94 -14.83 -0.10 2.55
N ASN A 95 -15.44 -1.19 2.10
CA ASN A 95 -15.75 -2.34 2.97
C ASN A 95 -14.51 -3.00 3.59
N ASP A 96 -13.33 -2.83 3.01
CA ASP A 96 -12.06 -3.35 3.50
C ASP A 96 -11.18 -2.29 4.17
N GLU A 97 -11.68 -1.07 4.37
CA GLU A 97 -11.01 0.03 5.04
C GLU A 97 -11.62 0.36 6.41
N VAL A 98 -10.86 1.08 7.21
CA VAL A 98 -11.30 1.72 8.45
C VAL A 98 -10.75 3.13 8.51
N GLU A 99 -11.52 4.04 9.10
CA GLU A 99 -11.01 5.35 9.50
C GLU A 99 -10.35 5.27 10.87
N VAL A 100 -9.17 5.87 10.97
CA VAL A 100 -8.38 5.99 12.20
C VAL A 100 -8.28 7.48 12.52
N PRO A 101 -8.75 7.92 13.69
CA PRO A 101 -8.65 9.32 14.08
C PRO A 101 -7.18 9.71 14.31
N PHE A 102 -6.78 10.87 13.78
CA PHE A 102 -5.43 11.39 13.89
C PHE A 102 -5.37 12.60 14.82
N TYR A 103 -4.49 12.51 15.81
CA TYR A 103 -4.23 13.55 16.79
C TYR A 103 -2.81 14.10 16.59
N LYS A 104 -2.73 15.39 16.25
CA LYS A 104 -1.45 16.08 16.11
C LYS A 104 -0.77 16.27 17.46
N GLU A 105 -1.54 16.67 18.46
CA GLU A 105 -1.10 16.87 19.83
C GLU A 105 -2.05 16.11 20.75
N VAL A 106 -1.48 15.44 21.75
CA VAL A 106 -2.22 14.59 22.68
C VAL A 106 -1.82 15.01 24.08
N LEU A 107 -2.81 15.36 24.88
CA LEU A 107 -2.68 15.39 26.33
C LEU A 107 -3.22 14.07 26.86
N VAL A 108 -2.44 13.42 27.71
CA VAL A 108 -2.86 12.16 28.32
C VAL A 108 -3.11 12.39 29.80
N ALA A 109 -4.35 12.13 30.21
CA ALA A 109 -4.68 11.97 31.62
C ALA A 109 -4.72 10.47 31.93
N CYS A 110 -3.76 10.00 32.72
CA CYS A 110 -3.82 8.67 33.31
C CYS A 110 -4.39 8.81 34.72
N GLY A 111 -5.72 8.68 34.85
CA GLY A 111 -6.36 8.69 36.16
C GLY A 111 -5.90 7.52 37.03
N SER A 112 -6.14 7.60 38.34
CA SER A 112 -5.73 6.65 39.37
C SER A 112 -6.44 5.27 39.30
N GLY A 113 -6.54 4.63 38.12
CA GLY A 113 -6.97 3.23 38.11
C GLY A 113 -7.48 2.54 36.84
N SER A 114 -7.59 3.14 35.65
CA SER A 114 -7.75 2.35 34.39
C SER A 114 -8.02 3.16 33.12
N LEU A 115 -8.60 4.36 33.22
CA LEU A 115 -8.98 5.08 32.01
C LEU A 115 -7.84 5.99 31.56
N VAL A 116 -7.26 5.64 30.41
CA VAL A 116 -6.43 6.53 29.63
C VAL A 116 -7.38 7.39 28.79
N GLU A 117 -7.47 8.67 29.10
CA GLU A 117 -8.21 9.61 28.26
C GLU A 117 -7.22 10.37 27.39
N MET A 118 -7.30 10.15 26.08
CA MET A 118 -6.60 11.00 25.12
C MET A 118 -7.45 12.24 24.86
N ILE A 119 -6.99 13.36 25.41
CA ILE A 119 -7.62 14.65 25.18
C ILE A 119 -6.80 15.35 24.10
N GLY A 120 -7.42 15.58 22.96
CA GLY A 120 -6.80 16.30 21.85
C GLY A 120 -7.82 16.69 20.81
N ASN A 121 -7.50 17.72 20.03
CA ASN A 121 -8.33 18.08 18.89
C ASN A 121 -8.03 17.07 17.77
N GLU A 122 -8.99 16.19 17.49
CA GLU A 122 -8.97 15.36 16.28
C GLU A 122 -8.69 16.30 15.10
N THR A 123 -7.54 16.09 14.46
CA THR A 123 -7.05 17.03 13.44
C THR A 123 -7.52 16.61 12.05
N ARG A 124 -7.59 15.29 11.82
CA ARG A 124 -8.09 14.65 10.59
C ARG A 124 -8.30 13.16 10.84
N LYS A 125 -8.80 12.45 9.84
CA LYS A 125 -8.85 10.98 9.80
C LYS A 125 -7.77 10.44 8.86
N LEU A 126 -7.34 9.20 9.07
CA LEU A 126 -6.49 8.43 8.17
C LEU A 126 -7.19 7.12 7.81
N ARG A 127 -6.95 6.57 6.62
CA ARG A 127 -7.50 5.27 6.23
C ARG A 127 -6.45 4.17 6.38
N LEU A 128 -6.87 3.05 6.97
CA LEU A 128 -6.09 1.80 7.00
C LEU A 128 -6.93 0.65 6.45
N SER A 129 -6.28 -0.33 5.85
CA SER A 129 -6.96 -1.57 5.51
C SER A 129 -7.30 -2.37 6.78
N LYS A 130 -8.45 -3.06 6.77
CA LYS A 130 -8.81 -4.06 7.80
C LYS A 130 -7.78 -5.19 7.85
N ALA A 131 -7.09 -5.48 6.73
CA ALA A 131 -6.02 -6.46 6.70
C ALA A 131 -4.82 -6.05 7.57
N THR A 132 -4.44 -4.78 7.52
CA THR A 132 -3.38 -4.22 8.38
C THR A 132 -3.75 -4.39 9.85
N LEU A 133 -4.96 -4.02 10.26
CA LEU A 133 -5.40 -4.20 11.65
C LEU A 133 -5.36 -5.67 12.08
N ARG A 134 -5.88 -6.59 11.24
CA ARG A 134 -5.83 -8.03 11.51
C ARG A 134 -4.40 -8.57 11.65
N GLN A 135 -3.47 -8.09 10.83
CA GLN A 135 -2.05 -8.49 10.91
C GLN A 135 -1.44 -8.17 12.27
N TYR A 136 -1.81 -7.05 12.89
CA TYR A 136 -1.34 -6.65 14.22
C TYR A 136 -2.28 -7.09 15.36
N GLY A 137 -3.42 -7.70 15.01
CA GLY A 137 -4.49 -8.11 15.94
C GLY A 137 -5.22 -6.95 16.62
N VAL A 138 -5.22 -5.76 16.00
CA VAL A 138 -5.79 -4.54 16.58
C VAL A 138 -7.27 -4.46 16.26
N GLU A 139 -8.08 -4.10 17.26
CA GLU A 139 -9.50 -3.79 17.06
C GLU A 139 -9.65 -2.36 16.53
N ALA A 140 -10.51 -2.16 15.53
CA ALA A 140 -10.67 -0.85 14.89
C ALA A 140 -11.07 0.26 15.88
N ALA A 141 -11.88 -0.07 16.90
CA ALA A 141 -12.30 0.89 17.93
C ALA A 141 -11.14 1.39 18.81
N ASN A 142 -10.03 0.65 18.89
CA ASN A 142 -8.87 1.01 19.70
C ASN A 142 -7.73 1.61 18.87
N ALA A 143 -7.90 1.73 17.55
CA ALA A 143 -6.85 2.21 16.65
C ALA A 143 -6.86 3.74 16.58
N TYR A 144 -5.71 4.35 16.87
CA TYR A 144 -5.49 5.80 16.81
C TYR A 144 -4.18 6.09 16.07
N ALA A 145 -4.06 7.29 15.50
CA ALA A 145 -2.83 7.76 14.89
C ALA A 145 -2.34 9.03 15.58
N LEU A 146 -1.09 9.03 16.03
CA LEU A 146 -0.49 10.10 16.82
C LEU A 146 0.77 10.63 16.15
N THR A 147 1.12 11.88 16.43
CA THR A 147 2.41 12.45 15.99
C THR A 147 3.49 12.15 17.02
N ALA A 148 4.62 11.60 16.58
CA ALA A 148 5.81 11.48 17.40
C ALA A 148 6.58 12.81 17.44
N PHE A 149 7.13 13.16 18.60
CA PHE A 149 7.94 14.36 18.79
C PHE A 149 9.31 14.00 19.38
N GLY A 150 10.34 14.69 18.91
CA GLY A 150 11.72 14.50 19.34
C GLY A 150 12.43 13.34 18.64
N ASN A 151 13.69 13.12 19.01
CA ASN A 151 14.61 12.19 18.35
C ASN A 151 14.97 10.96 19.21
N SER A 152 14.35 10.77 20.36
CA SER A 152 14.72 9.67 21.27
C SER A 152 14.48 8.27 20.70
N MET A 153 13.60 8.16 19.70
CA MET A 153 13.30 6.90 19.02
C MET A 153 13.90 6.81 17.62
N GLN A 154 14.76 7.73 17.21
CA GLN A 154 15.47 7.62 15.93
C GLN A 154 16.44 6.41 15.93
N PRO A 155 16.61 5.72 14.78
CA PRO A 155 15.95 5.94 13.49
C PRO A 155 14.60 5.19 13.32
N VAL A 156 14.10 4.56 14.39
CA VAL A 156 12.90 3.71 14.32
C VAL A 156 11.64 4.56 14.17
N ILE A 157 11.51 5.60 14.98
CA ILE A 157 10.46 6.61 14.91
C ILE A 157 11.14 7.98 14.82
N ASN A 158 10.97 8.63 13.69
CA ASN A 158 11.52 9.96 13.43
C ASN A 158 10.64 11.04 14.06
N ASP A 159 11.23 12.22 14.29
CA ASP A 159 10.47 13.41 14.66
C ASP A 159 9.39 13.67 13.60
N ARG A 160 8.17 13.98 14.06
CA ARG A 160 6.96 14.18 13.24
C ARG A 160 6.45 12.94 12.49
N ALA A 161 6.95 11.74 12.80
CA ALA A 161 6.37 10.50 12.28
C ALA A 161 4.91 10.32 12.73
N THR A 162 4.11 9.70 11.86
CA THR A 162 2.76 9.24 12.22
C THR A 162 2.87 7.84 12.79
N VAL A 163 2.52 7.67 14.06
CA VAL A 163 2.56 6.39 14.76
C VAL A 163 1.13 5.90 14.99
N PHE A 164 0.84 4.69 14.52
CA PHE A 164 -0.43 4.04 14.75
C PHE A 164 -0.36 3.21 16.04
N VAL A 165 -1.35 3.42 16.92
CA VAL A 165 -1.37 2.86 18.27
C VAL A 165 -2.69 2.18 18.59
N ASP A 166 -2.63 1.18 19.46
CA ASP A 166 -3.75 0.45 20.04
C ASP A 166 -3.89 0.83 21.52
N ILE A 167 -4.92 1.62 21.85
CA ILE A 167 -5.19 2.08 23.23
C ILE A 167 -5.74 0.98 24.14
N GLY A 168 -6.25 -0.13 23.57
CA GLY A 168 -6.76 -1.26 24.34
C GLY A 168 -5.66 -2.16 24.89
N ARG A 169 -4.40 -1.95 24.46
CA ARG A 169 -3.24 -2.76 24.83
C ARG A 169 -2.23 -1.98 25.65
N THR A 170 -2.43 -2.01 26.97
CA THR A 170 -1.54 -1.38 27.95
C THR A 170 -0.62 -2.37 28.69
N SER A 171 -0.87 -3.68 28.55
CA SER A 171 0.01 -4.70 29.12
C SER A 171 1.33 -4.78 28.35
N ILE A 172 2.45 -4.71 29.08
CA ILE A 172 3.79 -4.67 28.51
C ILE A 172 4.20 -6.06 28.01
N ILE A 173 4.55 -6.11 26.73
CA ILE A 173 5.28 -7.19 26.07
C ILE A 173 6.70 -6.69 25.84
N ASP A 174 7.67 -7.43 26.37
CA ASP A 174 9.05 -6.99 26.40
C ASP A 174 9.60 -6.72 24.98
N GLY A 175 10.30 -5.59 24.84
CA GLY A 175 10.90 -5.16 23.57
C GLY A 175 9.91 -4.60 22.55
N LYS A 176 8.66 -4.35 22.94
CA LYS A 176 7.69 -3.64 22.11
C LYS A 176 7.67 -2.14 22.42
N ILE A 177 7.24 -1.36 21.45
CA ILE A 177 7.15 0.10 21.56
C ILE A 177 5.77 0.48 22.08
N TYR A 178 5.76 1.38 23.05
CA TYR A 178 4.55 1.91 23.63
C TYR A 178 4.59 3.44 23.63
N ALA A 179 3.42 4.03 23.49
CA ALA A 179 3.15 5.37 23.93
C ALA A 179 3.02 5.35 25.46
N ILE A 180 3.77 6.21 26.14
CA ILE A 180 3.78 6.34 27.60
C ILE A 180 3.54 7.79 28.00
N SER A 181 2.98 7.96 29.20
CA SER A 181 2.99 9.23 29.93
C SER A 181 3.89 9.04 31.14
N HIS A 182 4.84 9.94 31.36
CA HIS A 182 5.77 9.89 32.48
C HIS A 182 5.99 11.30 33.01
N GLY A 183 5.51 11.58 34.22
CA GLY A 183 5.45 12.93 34.77
C GLY A 183 4.65 13.90 33.90
N GLY A 184 3.59 13.41 33.25
CA GLY A 184 2.77 14.17 32.29
C GLY A 184 3.38 14.37 30.90
N LEU A 185 4.59 13.88 30.66
CA LEU A 185 5.24 13.97 29.35
C LEU A 185 4.91 12.74 28.50
N PHE A 186 4.30 12.97 27.35
CA PHE A 186 4.00 11.94 26.36
C PHE A 186 5.24 11.58 25.53
N LYS A 187 5.59 10.29 25.49
CA LYS A 187 6.80 9.78 24.79
C LYS A 187 6.53 8.40 24.16
N PHE A 188 7.28 8.06 23.12
CA PHE A 188 7.36 6.68 22.63
C PHE A 188 8.64 6.03 23.14
N LYS A 189 8.54 4.80 23.68
CA LYS A 189 9.69 4.05 24.22
C LYS A 189 9.52 2.55 24.04
N TYR A 190 10.62 1.82 23.97
CA TYR A 190 10.61 0.38 24.21
C TYR A 190 10.43 0.11 25.69
N LEU A 191 9.55 -0.83 26.03
CA LEU A 191 9.32 -1.23 27.42
C LEU A 191 9.72 -2.68 27.67
N TYR A 192 10.23 -2.93 28.88
CA TYR A 192 10.53 -4.26 29.38
C TYR A 192 10.07 -4.35 30.82
N ARG A 193 9.42 -5.45 31.20
CA ARG A 193 9.05 -5.69 32.59
C ARG A 193 10.28 -6.04 33.40
N LEU A 194 10.35 -5.53 34.62
CA LEU A 194 11.35 -5.91 35.61
C LEU A 194 10.68 -6.74 36.72
N PRO A 195 11.45 -7.54 37.47
CA PRO A 195 10.95 -8.19 38.67
C PRO A 195 10.33 -7.19 39.64
N LYS A 196 9.40 -7.67 40.48
CA LYS A 196 8.69 -6.86 41.49
C LYS A 196 7.84 -5.72 40.92
N GLY A 197 7.47 -5.77 39.64
CA GLY A 197 6.54 -4.81 39.04
C GLY A 197 7.20 -3.53 38.53
N GLY A 198 8.54 -3.48 38.46
CA GLY A 198 9.24 -2.37 37.82
C GLY A 198 9.16 -2.41 36.30
N VAL A 199 9.60 -1.33 35.66
CA VAL A 199 9.70 -1.20 34.21
C VAL A 199 11.06 -0.64 33.80
N ARG A 200 11.62 -1.17 32.72
CA ARG A 200 12.76 -0.58 32.03
C ARG A 200 12.27 0.11 30.76
N ILE A 201 12.61 1.38 30.64
CA ILE A 201 12.22 2.28 29.56
C ILE A 201 13.46 2.53 28.70
N VAL A 202 13.38 2.22 27.41
CA VAL A 202 14.53 2.24 26.51
C VAL A 202 14.23 3.07 25.26
N SER A 203 15.14 4.00 24.97
CA SER A 203 15.18 4.80 23.74
C SER A 203 15.85 4.01 22.61
N ALA A 204 15.47 4.27 21.35
CA ALA A 204 16.22 3.73 20.21
C ALA A 204 17.55 4.48 20.02
N ASN A 205 17.53 5.80 20.23
CA ASN A 205 18.71 6.67 20.27
C ASN A 205 19.33 6.62 21.68
N LYS A 206 20.08 5.55 21.97
CA LYS A 206 20.64 5.29 23.30
C LYS A 206 21.81 6.19 23.66
N ASP A 207 22.51 6.72 22.66
CA ASP A 207 23.71 7.54 22.86
C ASP A 207 23.36 8.88 23.51
N GLU A 208 22.20 9.44 23.14
CA GLU A 208 21.70 10.70 23.68
C GLU A 208 20.70 10.48 24.82
N TYR A 209 19.98 9.35 24.81
CA TYR A 209 18.92 9.04 25.77
C TYR A 209 19.20 7.71 26.49
N PRO A 210 19.88 7.73 27.65
CA PRO A 210 20.14 6.53 28.43
C PRO A 210 18.85 5.85 28.88
N GLU A 211 18.96 4.57 29.25
CA GLU A 211 17.82 3.81 29.76
C GLU A 211 17.39 4.29 31.15
N GLU A 212 16.08 4.24 31.39
CA GLU A 212 15.48 4.57 32.68
C GLU A 212 14.91 3.28 33.29
N LEU A 213 15.12 3.11 34.60
CA LEU A 213 14.61 1.97 35.37
C LEU A 213 13.71 2.54 36.45
N LEU A 214 12.44 2.12 36.46
CA LEU A 214 11.50 2.50 37.51
C LEU A 214 11.12 1.26 38.33
N THR A 215 11.16 1.37 39.65
CA THR A 215 10.51 0.40 40.54
C THR A 215 9.00 0.56 40.54
N ALA A 216 8.29 -0.35 41.20
CA ALA A 216 6.84 -0.23 41.36
C ALA A 216 6.46 1.05 42.13
N GLU A 217 7.26 1.43 43.13
CA GLU A 217 7.07 2.67 43.89
C GLU A 217 7.30 3.90 43.01
N GLU A 218 8.40 3.93 42.25
CA GLU A 218 8.71 5.05 41.35
C GLU A 218 7.68 5.23 40.23
N ILE A 219 7.08 4.15 39.75
CA ILE A 219 5.96 4.22 38.78
C ILE A 219 4.81 5.06 39.34
N MET A 220 4.48 4.87 40.62
CA MET A 220 3.39 5.61 41.28
C MET A 220 3.83 7.05 41.59
N GLU A 221 5.05 7.25 42.09
CA GLU A 221 5.55 8.58 42.48
C GLU A 221 5.78 9.50 41.27
N GLN A 222 6.13 8.95 40.12
CA GLN A 222 6.46 9.72 38.91
C GLN A 222 5.31 9.76 37.90
N ASP A 223 4.11 9.35 38.30
CA ASP A 223 2.91 9.29 37.44
C ASP A 223 3.20 8.58 36.09
N PHE A 224 3.89 7.43 36.14
CA PHE A 224 4.18 6.64 34.95
C PHE A 224 2.97 5.81 34.53
N CYS A 225 2.67 5.82 33.24
CA CYS A 225 1.52 5.15 32.66
C CYS A 225 1.79 4.69 31.24
N VAL A 226 1.37 3.45 30.93
CA VAL A 226 1.34 2.95 29.55
C VAL A 226 0.02 3.36 28.91
N VAL A 227 0.11 4.13 27.83
CA VAL A 227 -1.03 4.76 27.17
C VAL A 227 -1.57 3.88 26.05
N ALA A 228 -0.68 3.39 25.19
CA ALA A 228 -1.06 2.60 24.02
C ALA A 228 0.11 1.78 23.48
N TYR A 229 -0.19 0.66 22.81
CA TYR A 229 0.81 -0.12 22.08
C TYR A 229 1.02 0.46 20.67
N ALA A 230 2.26 0.77 20.28
CA ALA A 230 2.57 1.22 18.93
C ALA A 230 2.75 0.00 17.98
N PHE A 231 1.86 -0.12 17.00
CA PHE A 231 1.84 -1.28 16.10
C PHE A 231 2.38 -0.97 14.69
N ASN A 232 2.37 0.29 14.25
CA ASN A 232 2.91 0.70 12.96
C ASN A 232 3.41 2.15 12.99
N VAL A 233 4.32 2.51 12.10
CA VAL A 233 4.86 3.87 11.97
C VAL A 233 5.07 4.22 10.51
N GLN A 234 4.68 5.45 10.15
CA GLN A 234 5.02 6.09 8.90
C GLN A 234 6.00 7.23 9.17
N ASN A 235 7.27 6.98 8.88
CA ASN A 235 8.32 7.98 9.01
C ASN A 235 8.31 8.95 7.82
N PRO A 236 8.43 10.27 8.04
CA PRO A 236 8.77 11.19 6.97
C PRO A 236 10.15 10.83 6.41
N LEU A 237 10.35 11.13 5.13
CA LEU A 237 11.68 11.07 4.55
C LEU A 237 12.59 12.11 5.23
N PRO A 238 13.91 11.84 5.35
CA PRO A 238 14.89 12.78 5.88
C PRO A 238 14.91 14.12 5.14
#